data_AF-A0A1J4XBP3-F1
#
_entry.id   AF-A0A1J4XBP3-F1
#
_cell.length_a   1.000
_cell.length_b   1.000
_cell.length_c   1.000
_cell.angle_alpha   90.00
_cell.angle_beta   90.00
_cell.angle_gamma   90.00
#
_symmetry.space_group_name_H-M   'P 1'
#
loop_
_entity.id
_entity.type
_entity.pdbx_description
1 polymer ?
#
loop_
_entity_poly.entity_id
_entity_poly.type
_entity_poly.pdbx_seq_one_letter_code
_entity_poly.pdbx_strand_id
1 'polypeptide(L)'
;MSEAIFSHGETLRVQVKASGNGFLYLMGLDAEGLVYPILPNPWFPENRVTAGQTLVVPSPDQEKAGLLLTATLPEGIQRTVETILAVVSEKPIPLLTTLESGKDSLPALMGRLADLDPTAARQVVGYEIRR
;
A
#
# COMPACT_ATOMS: atom_id res chain seq x y z
N MET A 1 6.15 -13.49 12.13
CA MET A 1 5.40 -12.41 11.47
C MET A 1 4.43 -11.87 12.50
N SER A 2 4.44 -10.57 12.78
CA SER A 2 3.43 -9.95 13.63
C SER A 2 2.15 -9.80 12.81
N GLU A 3 1.20 -10.70 13.01
CA GLU A 3 -0.14 -10.64 12.41
C GLU A 3 -0.89 -9.51 13.10
N ALA A 4 -0.87 -8.30 12.52
CA ALA A 4 -1.81 -7.28 12.94
C ALA A 4 -3.22 -7.82 12.66
N ILE A 5 -4.10 -7.78 13.65
CA ILE A 5 -5.49 -8.23 13.54
C ILE A 5 -6.37 -7.01 13.75
N PHE A 6 -7.27 -6.77 12.80
CA PHE A 6 -8.22 -5.67 12.82
C PHE A 6 -9.64 -6.22 12.88
N SER A 7 -10.54 -5.44 13.48
CA SER A 7 -11.97 -5.69 13.39
C SER A 7 -12.55 -5.06 12.12
N HIS A 8 -13.65 -5.59 11.60
CA HIS A 8 -14.35 -4.95 10.50
C HIS A 8 -14.76 -3.51 10.85
N GLY A 9 -14.41 -2.55 9.97
CA GLY A 9 -14.65 -1.13 10.14
C GLY A 9 -13.55 -0.40 10.93
N GLU A 10 -12.56 -1.12 11.44
CA GLU A 10 -11.42 -0.52 12.12
C GLU A 10 -10.51 0.22 11.13
N THR A 11 -10.03 1.40 11.53
CA THR A 11 -9.08 2.15 10.73
C THR A 11 -7.65 1.72 11.03
N LEU A 12 -6.80 1.69 10.00
CA LEU A 12 -5.40 1.33 10.13
C LEU A 12 -4.47 2.42 9.63
N ARG A 13 -3.23 2.39 10.10
CA ARG A 13 -2.14 3.23 9.63
C ARG A 13 -0.96 2.35 9.24
N VAL A 14 -0.35 2.67 8.11
CA VAL A 14 0.88 2.06 7.62
C VAL A 14 2.04 2.95 8.00
N GLN A 15 3.02 2.40 8.72
CA GLN A 15 4.26 3.08 9.04
C GLN A 15 5.39 2.49 8.19
N VAL A 16 6.08 3.36 7.44
CA VAL A 16 7.19 2.99 6.56
C VAL A 16 8.42 3.76 6.98
N LYS A 17 9.55 3.07 7.13
CA LYS A 17 10.86 3.71 7.33
C LYS A 17 11.70 3.52 6.07
N ALA A 18 11.98 4.63 5.38
CA ALA A 18 12.79 4.60 4.17
C ALA A 18 14.27 4.35 4.52
N SER A 19 14.87 3.36 3.87
CA SER A 19 16.31 3.05 4.01
C SER A 19 17.20 3.92 3.12
N GLY A 20 16.63 4.53 2.07
CA GLY A 20 17.33 5.34 1.09
C GLY A 20 16.45 6.46 0.54
N ASN A 21 17.04 7.31 -0.30
CA ASN A 21 16.29 8.32 -1.05
C ASN A 21 15.57 7.65 -2.23
N GLY A 22 14.35 8.09 -2.54
CA GLY A 22 13.62 7.54 -3.68
C GLY A 22 12.16 7.93 -3.71
N PHE A 23 11.35 7.06 -4.30
CA PHE A 23 9.90 7.21 -4.48
C PHE A 23 9.20 6.01 -3.87
N LEU A 24 8.33 6.26 -2.88
CA LEU A 24 7.56 5.25 -2.19
C LEU A 24 6.25 4.99 -2.94
N TYR A 25 5.90 3.72 -3.07
CA TYR A 25 4.60 3.27 -3.55
C TYR A 25 4.00 2.36 -2.50
N LEU A 26 2.82 2.71 -2.01
CA LEU A 26 2.03 1.90 -1.08
C LEU A 26 0.79 1.41 -1.78
N MET A 27 0.57 0.11 -1.71
CA MET A 27 -0.57 -0.57 -2.31
C MET A 27 -1.18 -1.52 -1.29
N GLY A 28 -2.50 -1.49 -1.19
CA GLY A 28 -3.28 -2.56 -0.58
C GLY A 28 -3.51 -3.68 -1.59
N LEU A 29 -3.53 -4.91 -1.12
CA LEU A 29 -3.91 -6.09 -1.86
C LEU A 29 -5.02 -6.80 -1.08
N ASP A 30 -6.12 -7.11 -1.76
CA ASP A 30 -7.15 -7.96 -1.19
C ASP A 30 -6.72 -9.45 -1.19
N ALA A 31 -7.61 -10.33 -0.73
CA ALA A 31 -7.35 -11.76 -0.67
C ALA A 31 -7.18 -12.41 -2.06
N GLU A 32 -7.76 -11.80 -3.09
CA GLU A 32 -7.67 -12.19 -4.49
C GLU A 32 -6.40 -11.64 -5.16
N GLY A 33 -5.67 -10.75 -4.48
CA GLY A 33 -4.45 -10.12 -4.99
C GLY A 33 -4.72 -8.97 -5.96
N LEU A 34 -5.93 -8.39 -5.95
CA LEU A 34 -6.23 -7.15 -6.66
C LEU A 34 -5.58 -5.97 -5.95
N VAL A 35 -5.10 -5.02 -6.75
CA VAL A 35 -4.28 -3.91 -6.29
C VAL A 35 -5.14 -2.67 -6.04
N TYR A 36 -4.91 -2.04 -4.89
CA TYR A 36 -5.54 -0.80 -4.46
C TYR A 36 -4.44 0.23 -4.15
N PRO A 37 -4.19 1.21 -5.04
CA PRO A 37 -3.18 2.23 -4.80
C PRO A 37 -3.53 3.09 -3.59
N ILE A 38 -2.64 3.12 -2.60
CA ILE A 38 -2.78 3.95 -1.40
C ILE A 38 -1.98 5.24 -1.55
N LEU A 39 -0.70 5.13 -1.97
CA LEU A 39 0.18 6.27 -2.19
C LEU A 39 1.16 5.97 -3.35
N PRO A 40 1.41 6.90 -4.28
CA PRO A 40 0.63 8.11 -4.50
C PRO A 40 -0.79 7.77 -4.99
N ASN A 41 -1.70 8.74 -4.86
CA ASN A 41 -3.04 8.66 -5.43
C ASN A 41 -3.46 10.05 -5.98
N PRO A 42 -4.57 10.19 -6.73
CA PRO A 42 -4.96 11.46 -7.36
C PRO A 42 -5.12 12.64 -6.40
N TRP A 43 -5.41 12.39 -5.12
CA TRP A 43 -5.55 13.42 -4.09
C TRP A 43 -4.23 13.70 -3.35
N PHE A 44 -3.36 12.70 -3.25
CA PHE A 44 -2.06 12.78 -2.58
C PHE A 44 -0.94 12.27 -3.53
N PRO A 45 -0.49 13.11 -4.46
CA PRO A 45 0.45 12.70 -5.51
C PRO A 45 1.91 12.64 -5.05
N GLU A 46 2.25 13.32 -3.95
CA GLU A 46 3.62 13.36 -3.43
C GLU A 46 3.99 12.02 -2.78
N ASN A 47 5.12 11.46 -3.21
CA ASN A 47 5.59 10.15 -2.74
C ASN A 47 7.11 10.06 -2.61
N ARG A 48 7.82 11.18 -2.72
CA ARG A 48 9.26 11.22 -2.52
C ARG A 48 9.61 10.97 -1.06
N VAL A 49 10.62 10.15 -0.84
CA VAL A 49 11.14 9.82 0.49
C VAL A 49 12.64 10.07 0.57
N THR A 50 13.11 10.43 1.75
CA THR A 50 14.55 10.56 2.07
C THR A 50 15.01 9.46 3.01
N ALA A 51 16.30 9.14 2.96
CA ALA A 51 16.91 8.13 3.81
C ALA A 51 16.67 8.44 5.30
N GLY A 52 16.18 7.44 6.04
CA GLY A 52 15.84 7.56 7.46
C GLY A 52 14.47 8.18 7.75
N GLN A 53 13.79 8.74 6.75
CA GLN A 53 12.45 9.29 6.92
C GLN A 53 11.46 8.19 7.34
N THR A 54 10.66 8.49 8.35
CA THR A 54 9.50 7.66 8.72
C THR A 54 8.24 8.35 8.22
N LEU A 55 7.48 7.65 7.40
CA LEU A 55 6.18 8.10 6.89
C LEU A 55 5.09 7.28 7.56
N VAL A 56 3.97 7.95 7.87
CA VAL A 56 2.75 7.33 8.37
C VAL A 56 1.64 7.68 7.40
N VAL A 57 0.94 6.65 6.90
CA VAL A 57 -0.14 6.78 5.92
C VAL A 57 -1.38 6.05 6.43
N PRO A 58 -2.53 6.74 6.58
CA PRO A 58 -2.72 8.17 6.38
C PRO A 58 -1.96 9.01 7.44
N SER A 59 -1.43 10.16 7.04
CA SER A 59 -0.89 11.17 7.95
C SER A 59 -2.03 12.00 8.57
N PRO A 60 -1.82 12.73 9.68
CA PRO A 60 -2.87 13.54 10.28
C PRO A 60 -3.52 14.55 9.31
N ASP A 61 -2.77 15.09 8.36
CA ASP A 61 -3.31 16.02 7.37
C ASP A 61 -4.07 15.29 6.24
N GLN A 62 -3.62 14.09 5.87
CA GLN A 62 -4.36 13.22 4.95
C GLN A 62 -5.70 12.76 5.56
N GLU A 63 -5.71 12.41 6.84
CA GLU A 63 -6.93 12.05 7.59
C GLU A 63 -7.92 13.22 7.64
N LYS A 64 -7.45 14.43 7.98
CA LYS A 64 -8.28 15.64 7.95
C LYS A 64 -8.85 15.94 6.56
N ALA A 65 -8.09 15.59 5.51
CA ALA A 65 -8.51 15.70 4.13
C ALA A 65 -9.37 14.51 3.64
N GLY A 66 -9.68 13.55 4.51
CA GLY A 66 -10.62 12.46 4.26
C GLY A 66 -10.02 11.13 3.80
N LEU A 67 -8.69 10.99 3.78
CA LEU A 67 -8.06 9.69 3.52
C LEU A 67 -8.16 8.80 4.76
N LEU A 68 -8.88 7.68 4.63
CA LEU A 68 -9.00 6.64 5.64
C LEU A 68 -8.67 5.29 5.02
N LEU A 69 -7.89 4.48 5.73
CA LEU A 69 -7.70 3.07 5.41
C LEU A 69 -8.53 2.26 6.40
N THR A 70 -9.52 1.52 5.89
CA THR A 70 -10.50 0.83 6.72
C THR A 70 -10.49 -0.66 6.41
N ALA A 71 -10.30 -1.49 7.43
CA ALA A 71 -10.37 -2.93 7.33
C ALA A 71 -11.81 -3.37 6.99
N THR A 72 -12.02 -3.89 5.79
CA THR A 72 -13.35 -4.22 5.28
C THR A 72 -13.47 -5.73 5.07
N LEU A 73 -14.53 -6.35 5.61
CA LEU A 73 -14.88 -7.72 5.29
C LEU A 73 -15.92 -7.71 4.16
N PRO A 74 -15.75 -8.52 3.10
CA PRO A 74 -16.81 -8.78 2.15
C PRO A 74 -18.04 -9.40 2.85
N GLU A 75 -19.22 -9.20 2.28
CA GLU A 75 -20.47 -9.71 2.85
C GLU A 75 -20.41 -11.25 3.00
N GLY A 76 -20.82 -11.75 4.17
CA GLY A 76 -20.82 -13.18 4.47
C GLY A 76 -19.47 -13.77 4.90
N ILE A 77 -18.37 -13.01 4.80
CA ILE A 77 -17.03 -13.44 5.21
C ILE A 77 -16.80 -13.13 6.70
N GLN A 78 -16.28 -14.11 7.46
CA GLN A 78 -15.96 -13.95 8.89
C GLN A 78 -14.50 -13.55 9.14
N ARG A 79 -13.63 -13.84 8.18
CA ARG A 79 -12.18 -13.65 8.27
C ARG A 79 -11.60 -13.49 6.87
N THR A 80 -10.71 -12.51 6.69
CA THR A 80 -9.86 -12.41 5.50
C THR A 80 -8.44 -12.01 5.87
N VAL A 81 -7.50 -12.23 4.95
CA VAL A 81 -6.13 -11.75 5.04
C VAL A 81 -5.90 -10.82 3.87
N GLU A 82 -5.54 -9.59 4.17
CA GLU A 82 -5.16 -8.58 3.20
C GLU A 82 -3.69 -8.24 3.39
N THR A 83 -3.10 -7.54 2.42
CA THR A 83 -1.68 -7.27 2.40
C THR A 83 -1.38 -5.83 2.05
N ILE A 84 -0.42 -5.22 2.74
CA ILE A 84 0.22 -3.99 2.30
C ILE A 84 1.53 -4.33 1.59
N LEU A 85 1.67 -3.82 0.37
CA LEU A 85 2.91 -3.83 -0.38
C LEU A 85 3.51 -2.43 -0.39
N ALA A 86 4.73 -2.32 0.12
CA ALA A 86 5.56 -1.14 0.01
C ALA A 86 6.69 -1.38 -1.00
N VAL A 87 6.83 -0.46 -1.96
CA VAL A 87 7.90 -0.46 -2.96
C VAL A 87 8.64 0.87 -2.90
N VAL A 88 9.96 0.84 -2.88
CA VAL A 88 10.78 2.04 -3.02
C VAL A 88 11.68 1.88 -4.23
N SER A 89 11.55 2.81 -5.18
CA SER A 89 12.38 2.89 -6.38
C SER A 89 13.28 4.13 -6.34
N GLU A 90 14.44 4.04 -6.99
CA GLU A 90 15.36 5.19 -7.09
C GLU A 90 14.83 6.28 -8.03
N LYS A 91 14.12 5.85 -9.09
CA LYS A 91 13.51 6.72 -10.10
C LYS A 91 11.99 6.62 -10.04
N PRO A 92 11.24 7.66 -10.42
CA PRO A 92 9.80 7.58 -10.51
C PRO A 92 9.38 6.47 -11.48
N ILE A 93 8.35 5.72 -11.11
CA ILE A 93 7.70 4.71 -11.94
C ILE A 93 6.29 5.24 -12.30
N PRO A 94 6.12 5.94 -13.44
CA PRO A 94 4.85 6.56 -13.80
C PRO A 94 3.69 5.57 -13.86
N LEU A 95 3.93 4.33 -14.28
CA LEU A 95 2.90 3.30 -14.40
C LEU A 95 2.22 2.96 -13.05
N LEU A 96 2.94 3.09 -11.93
CA LEU A 96 2.38 2.85 -10.60
C LEU A 96 1.45 3.98 -10.15
N THR A 97 1.51 5.13 -10.83
CA THR A 97 0.63 6.28 -10.58
C THR A 97 -0.66 6.22 -11.40
N THR A 98 -0.76 5.28 -12.35
CA THR A 98 -1.93 5.09 -13.23
C THR A 98 -2.70 3.80 -12.94
N LEU A 99 -2.38 3.11 -11.85
CA LEU A 99 -3.07 1.88 -11.46
C LEU A 99 -4.52 2.18 -11.09
N GLU A 100 -5.43 1.29 -11.47
CA GLU A 100 -6.85 1.41 -11.15
C GLU A 100 -7.22 0.42 -10.04
N SER A 101 -7.81 0.94 -8.96
CA SER A 101 -8.22 0.17 -7.80
C SER A 101 -9.11 -1.03 -8.19
N GLY A 102 -8.71 -2.22 -7.77
CA GLY A 102 -9.48 -3.45 -8.00
C GLY A 102 -9.45 -3.97 -9.45
N LYS A 103 -8.58 -3.43 -10.32
CA LYS A 103 -8.46 -3.89 -11.72
C LYS A 103 -7.10 -4.47 -12.06
N ASP A 104 -6.03 -3.94 -11.49
CA ASP A 104 -4.70 -4.50 -11.63
C ASP A 104 -4.49 -5.64 -10.62
N SER A 105 -3.72 -6.67 -11.00
CA SER A 105 -3.40 -7.81 -10.15
C SER A 105 -1.94 -7.81 -9.71
N LEU A 106 -1.65 -8.43 -8.57
CA LEU A 106 -0.30 -8.56 -8.03
C LEU A 106 0.70 -9.17 -9.03
N PRO A 107 0.40 -10.25 -9.77
CA PRO A 107 1.33 -10.78 -10.77
C PRO A 107 1.66 -9.78 -11.88
N ALA A 108 0.66 -9.05 -12.38
CA ALA A 108 0.86 -8.04 -13.42
C ALA A 108 1.72 -6.88 -12.91
N LEU A 109 1.45 -6.43 -11.68
CA LEU A 109 2.24 -5.42 -11.00
C LEU A 109 3.71 -5.87 -10.82
N MET A 110 3.93 -7.11 -10.38
CA MET A 110 5.28 -7.63 -10.16
C MET A 110 6.07 -7.79 -11.46
N GLY A 111 5.43 -8.24 -12.54
CA GLY A 111 6.06 -8.28 -13.87
C GLY A 111 6.52 -6.89 -14.31
N ARG A 112 5.62 -5.91 -14.24
CA ARG A 112 5.92 -4.50 -14.57
C ARG A 112 7.05 -3.92 -13.71
N LEU A 113 7.05 -4.19 -12.41
CA LEU A 113 8.10 -3.74 -11.49
C LEU A 113 9.46 -4.34 -11.85
N ALA A 114 9.50 -5.63 -12.21
CA ALA A 114 10.74 -6.29 -12.62
C ALA A 114 11.32 -5.69 -13.90
N ASP A 115 10.47 -5.29 -14.84
CA ASP A 115 10.88 -4.65 -16.10
C ASP A 115 11.38 -3.20 -15.90
N LEU A 116 10.75 -2.45 -14.99
CA LEU A 116 11.00 -1.02 -14.81
C LEU A 116 12.13 -0.72 -13.81
N ASP A 117 12.14 -1.44 -12.69
CA ASP A 117 13.16 -1.31 -11.65
C ASP A 117 13.34 -2.67 -10.92
N PRO A 118 14.20 -3.55 -11.48
CA PRO A 118 14.46 -4.85 -10.86
C PRO A 118 15.14 -4.73 -9.49
N THR A 119 15.74 -3.57 -9.20
CA THR A 119 16.45 -3.28 -7.94
C THR A 119 15.59 -2.64 -6.87
N ALA A 120 14.34 -2.28 -7.20
CA ALA A 120 13.42 -1.66 -6.25
C ALA A 120 13.30 -2.50 -4.96
N ALA A 121 13.46 -1.84 -3.82
CA ALA A 121 13.27 -2.47 -2.52
C ALA A 121 11.77 -2.73 -2.31
N ARG A 122 11.43 -3.90 -1.76
CA ARG A 122 10.03 -4.33 -1.59
C ARG A 122 9.83 -4.90 -0.20
N GLN A 123 8.72 -4.56 0.42
CA GLN A 123 8.29 -5.15 1.68
C GLN A 123 6.80 -5.48 1.62
N VAL A 124 6.47 -6.67 2.11
CA VAL A 124 5.11 -7.21 2.12
C VAL A 124 4.70 -7.46 3.58
N VAL A 125 3.56 -6.94 3.98
CA VAL A 125 3.01 -7.11 5.33
C VAL A 125 1.56 -7.56 5.22
N GLY A 126 1.30 -8.81 5.62
CA GLY A 126 -0.06 -9.32 5.77
C GLY A 126 -0.69 -8.87 7.08
N TYR A 127 -1.98 -8.58 7.05
CA TYR A 127 -2.81 -8.37 8.22
C TYR A 127 -4.12 -9.12 8.08
N GLU A 128 -4.73 -9.41 9.21
CA GLU A 128 -5.97 -10.15 9.27
C GLU A 128 -7.12 -9.24 9.65
N ILE A 129 -8.29 -9.48 9.06
CA ILE A 129 -9.54 -8.83 9.45
C ILE A 129 -10.50 -9.88 9.98
N ARG A 130 -11.11 -9.61 11.14
CA ARG A 130 -12.13 -10.44 11.80
C ARG A 130 -13.40 -9.65 12.06
N ARG A 131 -14.49 -10.38 12.27
CA ARG A 131 -15.77 -9.82 12.72
C ARG A 131 -15.82 -9.61 14.23
#